data_AF-A0A1M4YKG4-F1
#
_entry.id   AF-A0A1M4YKG4-F1
#
_cell.length_a   1.000
_cell.length_b   1.000
_cell.length_c   1.000
_cell.angle_alpha   90.00
_cell.angle_beta   90.00
_cell.angle_gamma   90.00
#
_symmetry.space_group_name_H-M   'P 1'
#
loop_
_entity.id
_entity.type
_entity.pdbx_description
1 polymer ?
#
loop_
_entity_poly.entity_id
_entity_poly.type
_entity_poly.pdbx_seq_one_letter_code
_entity_poly.pdbx_strand_id
1 'polypeptide(L)'
;MRVLVAGVLALFLLGTTCSWAQESPDVRLVVDVSGSMKQNDPNRLSGSALELLVSLLPSGVTGGLWTFGSEVTNPLPSSTVDQAWRERALALKPALVDYQQFTDIERAVREAARASSGAGERHLILLTDGVVDIPAARDDKRRQDTASRKRLLDDVVPRLAEEGVVIHTVAFSPDVDQSLVRQMASTTGGLATVAETPEALLRAFLDVIDRIFPVDQVPLEEDTFAIYRQVDAFSALLFHGPDAPPLALIGPDGKRYTAEDHPEDIQWQAQGRFDVITIPDPETGEWQIEGRIGRDSRINVDSSLSLRVEELPTVLYMDFSTRLEAWVENQGSPLTADSEPDNLVLRAELENAQGQVEQSVRLERTNDHFAGSLPAPDFVGSGRLLLTAISGDFVRQRQQAVSVRAAVSARVDESANRVLLHAEHPRLRDDNTRIRARLQGQELPVDTVDHRDWRIELPELDPDITVPLELTATVTLEGETRVLELPTLHLNADAARGVGSVRLDREGLSGESLQPAASEEEPEASLADRVGDNLSRIANTVPRLVREHRDDPAGWMAIATGVILILIVLLWRRRAAYRRRRPREEPHV
;
A
#
# COMPACT_ATOMS: atom_id res chain seq x y z
N MET A 1 50.03 39.38 7.28
CA MET A 1 48.91 39.30 6.29
C MET A 1 48.81 37.98 5.52
N ARG A 2 49.65 36.96 5.79
CA ARG A 2 49.56 35.62 5.16
C ARG A 2 49.03 34.50 6.06
N VAL A 3 48.89 34.76 7.36
CA VAL A 3 48.34 33.80 8.34
C VAL A 3 46.83 33.97 8.55
N LEU A 4 46.29 35.16 8.26
CA LEU A 4 44.86 35.46 8.42
C LEU A 4 43.99 34.96 7.25
N VAL A 5 44.58 34.72 6.08
CA VAL A 5 43.86 34.18 4.90
C VAL A 5 43.73 32.65 4.98
N ALA A 6 44.66 31.97 5.67
CA ALA A 6 44.59 30.52 5.88
C ALA A 6 43.54 30.12 6.94
N GLY A 7 43.23 31.00 7.90
CA GLY A 7 42.18 30.76 8.91
C GLY A 7 40.76 30.92 8.37
N VAL A 8 40.56 31.77 7.36
CA VAL A 8 39.23 32.00 6.75
C VAL A 8 38.90 30.94 5.70
N LEU A 9 39.89 30.36 5.01
CA LEU A 9 39.66 29.25 4.09
C LEU A 9 39.41 27.90 4.79
N ALA A 10 39.88 27.72 6.03
CA ALA A 10 39.61 26.51 6.81
C ALA A 10 38.20 26.49 7.43
N LEU A 11 37.51 27.63 7.49
CA LEU A 11 36.15 27.73 8.01
C LEU A 11 35.06 27.45 6.95
N PHE A 12 35.43 27.40 5.66
CA PHE A 12 34.51 27.08 4.56
C PHE A 12 34.54 25.61 4.12
N LEU A 13 35.41 24.79 4.73
CA LEU A 13 35.53 23.34 4.44
C LEU A 13 34.87 22.44 5.49
N LEU A 14 34.25 23.03 6.52
CA LEU A 14 33.24 22.38 7.35
C LEU A 14 31.85 22.65 6.73
N GLY A 15 31.73 22.43 5.43
CA GLY A 15 30.43 22.15 4.84
C GLY A 15 29.98 20.84 5.42
N THR A 16 29.15 20.90 6.46
CA THR A 16 28.33 19.77 6.90
C THR A 16 27.63 19.24 5.66
N THR A 17 28.13 18.13 5.12
CA THR A 17 27.31 17.27 4.28
C THR A 17 26.22 16.77 5.21
N CYS A 18 25.13 17.53 5.30
CA CYS A 18 23.84 16.98 5.67
C CYS A 18 23.55 15.97 4.57
N SER A 19 24.04 14.75 4.76
CA SER A 19 23.45 13.61 4.11
C SER A 19 22.05 13.57 4.68
N TRP A 20 21.08 14.08 3.93
CA TRP A 20 19.69 13.72 4.14
C TRP A 20 19.67 12.21 3.97
N ALA A 21 19.79 11.48 5.08
CA ALA A 21 19.51 10.06 5.09
C ALA A 21 18.04 9.99 4.70
N GLN A 22 17.77 9.59 3.47
CA GLN A 22 16.42 9.34 3.01
C GLN A 22 15.91 8.18 3.86
N GLU A 23 15.12 8.52 4.88
CA GLU A 23 14.55 7.58 5.82
C GLU A 23 13.82 6.50 5.02
N SER A 24 14.34 5.28 5.08
CA SER A 24 13.76 4.16 4.35
C SER A 24 12.56 3.65 5.13
N PRO A 25 11.39 3.45 4.47
CA PRO A 25 10.21 2.95 5.15
C PRO A 25 10.45 1.61 5.86
N ASP A 26 9.75 1.41 6.98
CA ASP A 26 9.75 0.18 7.77
C ASP A 26 8.41 -0.52 7.64
N VAL A 27 8.37 -1.56 6.82
CA VAL A 27 7.15 -2.30 6.51
C VAL A 27 7.10 -3.59 7.33
N ARG A 28 6.05 -3.73 8.14
CA ARG A 28 5.88 -4.85 9.06
C ARG A 28 4.57 -5.55 8.76
N LEU A 29 4.64 -6.83 8.43
CA LEU A 29 3.46 -7.68 8.28
C LEU A 29 3.07 -8.23 9.65
N VAL A 30 1.82 -8.06 10.05
CA VAL A 30 1.27 -8.50 11.33
C VAL A 30 0.10 -9.44 11.03
N VAL A 31 0.29 -10.73 11.29
CA VAL A 31 -0.64 -11.79 10.87
C VAL A 31 -1.37 -12.38 12.07
N ASP A 32 -2.69 -12.36 12.01
CA ASP A 32 -3.56 -13.06 12.95
C ASP A 32 -3.42 -14.57 12.76
N VAL A 33 -3.10 -15.28 13.84
CA VAL A 33 -3.04 -16.74 13.88
C VAL A 33 -4.05 -17.29 14.88
N SER A 34 -5.18 -16.61 15.10
CA SER A 34 -6.23 -17.08 16.01
C SER A 34 -7.02 -18.27 15.45
N GLY A 35 -7.80 -18.94 16.31
CA GLY A 35 -8.52 -20.16 15.95
C GLY A 35 -9.64 -19.96 14.93
N SER A 36 -10.17 -18.74 14.80
CA SER A 36 -11.12 -18.37 13.74
C SER A 36 -10.50 -18.44 12.35
N MET A 37 -9.20 -18.19 12.23
CA MET A 37 -8.47 -18.21 10.96
C MET A 37 -8.52 -19.57 10.27
N LYS A 38 -8.70 -20.66 11.02
CA LYS A 38 -8.87 -22.00 10.45
C LYS A 38 -10.09 -22.10 9.53
N GLN A 39 -11.13 -21.32 9.80
CA GLN A 39 -12.36 -21.28 9.01
C GLN A 39 -12.37 -20.11 8.03
N ASN A 40 -11.84 -18.96 8.44
CA ASN A 40 -11.88 -17.72 7.67
C ASN A 40 -10.72 -17.58 6.67
N ASP A 41 -9.66 -18.38 6.80
CA ASP A 41 -8.58 -18.49 5.82
C ASP A 41 -8.44 -19.93 5.24
N PRO A 42 -9.47 -20.44 4.54
CA PRO A 42 -9.45 -21.79 3.99
C PRO A 42 -8.44 -21.94 2.85
N ASN A 43 -8.12 -20.84 2.16
CA ASN A 43 -7.21 -20.80 1.01
C ASN A 43 -5.77 -20.51 1.42
N ARG A 44 -5.47 -20.38 2.73
CA ARG A 44 -4.15 -20.02 3.26
C ARG A 44 -3.62 -18.70 2.68
N LEU A 45 -4.50 -17.73 2.51
CA LEU A 45 -4.28 -16.33 2.18
C LEU A 45 -3.17 -15.72 3.05
N SER A 46 -3.03 -16.12 4.31
CA SER A 46 -1.93 -15.67 5.18
C SER A 46 -0.55 -16.06 4.63
N GLY A 47 -0.40 -17.29 4.12
CA GLY A 47 0.81 -17.75 3.45
C GLY A 47 1.06 -17.00 2.15
N SER A 48 0.00 -16.82 1.35
CA SER A 48 0.04 -16.01 0.13
C SER A 48 0.44 -14.57 0.41
N ALA A 49 -0.03 -13.97 1.50
CA ALA A 49 0.31 -12.61 1.90
C ALA A 49 1.80 -12.44 2.20
N LEU A 50 2.43 -13.42 2.84
CA LEU A 50 3.87 -13.41 3.07
C LEU A 50 4.65 -13.53 1.76
N GLU A 51 4.22 -14.40 0.85
CA GLU A 51 4.81 -14.50 -0.50
C GLU A 51 4.71 -13.17 -1.24
N LEU A 52 3.54 -12.53 -1.21
CA LEU A 52 3.32 -11.23 -1.84
C LEU A 52 4.20 -10.14 -1.23
N LEU A 53 4.29 -10.06 0.10
CA LEU A 53 5.19 -9.12 0.77
C LEU A 53 6.65 -9.34 0.32
N VAL A 54 7.10 -10.60 0.34
CA VAL A 54 8.45 -10.98 -0.07
C VAL A 54 8.69 -10.70 -1.55
N SER A 55 7.68 -10.77 -2.41
CA SER A 55 7.83 -10.49 -3.84
C SER A 55 7.68 -9.01 -4.18
N LEU A 56 6.97 -8.21 -3.39
CA LEU A 56 6.65 -6.83 -3.75
C LEU A 56 7.54 -5.80 -3.03
N LEU A 57 8.12 -6.15 -1.87
CA LEU A 57 8.98 -5.21 -1.15
C LEU A 57 10.29 -4.92 -1.90
N PRO A 58 10.65 -3.64 -2.12
CA PRO A 58 11.94 -3.28 -2.68
C PRO A 58 13.08 -3.69 -1.74
N SER A 59 14.24 -4.08 -2.29
CA SER A 59 15.43 -4.33 -1.47
C SER A 59 15.98 -3.02 -0.89
N GLY A 60 16.65 -3.12 0.26
CA GLY A 60 17.18 -1.96 0.98
C GLY A 60 16.20 -1.30 1.95
N VAL A 61 14.90 -1.59 1.86
CA VAL A 61 13.89 -1.16 2.85
C VAL A 61 13.96 -2.04 4.09
N THR A 62 13.32 -1.62 5.19
CA THR A 62 13.23 -2.47 6.40
C THR A 62 11.95 -3.30 6.35
N GLY A 63 12.08 -4.61 6.54
CA GLY A 63 10.97 -5.56 6.51
C GLY A 63 10.96 -6.46 7.76
N GLY A 64 9.77 -6.79 8.27
CA GLY A 64 9.61 -7.76 9.36
C GLY A 64 8.24 -8.44 9.41
N LEU A 65 8.14 -9.51 10.20
CA LEU A 65 6.94 -10.33 10.37
C LEU A 65 6.64 -10.55 11.84
N TRP A 66 5.39 -10.28 12.23
CA TRP A 66 4.81 -10.58 13.52
C TRP A 66 3.62 -11.52 13.33
N THR A 67 3.45 -12.43 14.27
CA THR A 67 2.23 -13.24 14.41
C THR A 67 1.59 -12.95 15.76
N PHE A 68 0.27 -12.96 15.82
CA PHE A 68 -0.44 -12.72 17.07
C PHE A 68 -1.65 -13.64 17.24
N GLY A 69 -1.91 -13.97 18.49
CA GLY A 69 -3.12 -14.65 18.92
C GLY A 69 -3.29 -14.49 20.43
N SER A 70 -2.97 -15.54 21.18
CA SER A 70 -2.83 -15.48 22.64
C SER A 70 -1.53 -14.80 23.07
N GLU A 71 -0.49 -14.94 22.25
CA GLU A 71 0.81 -14.30 22.42
C GLU A 71 1.20 -13.58 21.13
N VAL A 72 2.04 -12.55 21.26
CA VAL A 72 2.63 -11.85 20.11
C VAL A 72 4.05 -12.36 19.95
N THR A 73 4.36 -12.86 18.76
CA THR A 73 5.70 -13.37 18.40
C THR A 73 6.25 -12.57 17.23
N ASN A 74 7.57 -12.37 17.21
CA ASN A 74 8.29 -11.75 16.11
C ASN A 74 9.18 -12.81 15.42
N PRO A 75 8.61 -13.68 14.58
CA PRO A 75 9.37 -14.72 13.90
C PRO A 75 10.40 -14.17 12.91
N LEU A 76 10.21 -12.96 12.38
CA LEU A 76 11.17 -12.29 11.52
C LEU A 76 11.40 -10.84 11.97
N PRO A 77 12.43 -10.60 12.81
CA PRO A 77 12.76 -9.25 13.25
C PRO A 77 13.02 -8.29 12.09
N SER A 78 12.61 -7.03 12.26
CA SER A 78 12.88 -5.94 11.29
C SER A 78 14.35 -5.93 10.92
N SER A 79 14.64 -6.15 9.64
CA SER A 79 15.97 -6.06 9.06
C SER A 79 15.87 -5.63 7.60
N THR A 80 17.00 -5.24 7.01
CA THR A 80 17.04 -4.84 5.60
C THR A 80 16.56 -5.98 4.72
N VAL A 81 15.65 -5.67 3.79
CA VAL A 81 15.17 -6.60 2.78
C VAL A 81 16.30 -6.84 1.78
N ASP A 82 16.90 -8.02 1.88
CA ASP A 82 17.89 -8.57 0.96
C ASP A 82 17.52 -10.04 0.64
N GLN A 83 18.32 -10.70 -0.17
CA GLN A 83 18.04 -12.08 -0.57
C GLN A 83 17.94 -13.04 0.63
N ALA A 84 18.83 -12.90 1.61
CA ALA A 84 18.83 -13.73 2.81
C ALA A 84 17.61 -13.47 3.70
N TRP A 85 17.09 -12.24 3.72
CA TRP A 85 15.82 -11.91 4.36
C TRP A 85 14.64 -12.58 3.65
N ARG A 86 14.60 -12.53 2.32
CA ARG A 86 13.52 -13.14 1.52
C ARG A 86 13.45 -14.66 1.72
N GLU A 87 14.60 -15.34 1.70
CA GLU A 87 14.68 -16.79 1.97
C GLU A 87 14.20 -17.15 3.39
N ARG A 88 14.65 -16.40 4.40
CA ARG A 88 14.19 -16.57 5.79
C ARG A 88 12.69 -16.34 5.92
N ALA A 89 12.17 -15.31 5.27
CA ALA A 89 10.74 -15.01 5.27
C ALA A 89 9.94 -16.16 4.68
N LEU A 90 10.30 -16.66 3.48
CA LEU A 90 9.58 -17.76 2.83
C LEU A 90 9.62 -19.07 3.63
N ALA A 91 10.69 -19.30 4.40
CA ALA A 91 10.77 -20.46 5.30
C ALA A 91 9.78 -20.40 6.49
N LEU A 92 9.20 -19.22 6.79
CA LEU A 92 8.28 -19.00 7.91
C LEU A 92 6.80 -19.24 7.56
N LYS A 93 6.46 -19.62 6.32
CA LYS A 93 5.07 -19.97 5.95
C LYS A 93 4.39 -20.95 6.92
N PRO A 94 5.07 -22.00 7.43
CA PRO A 94 4.44 -22.92 8.39
C PRO A 94 4.09 -22.27 9.74
N ALA A 95 4.79 -21.21 10.15
CA ALA A 95 4.51 -20.50 11.40
C ALA A 95 3.23 -19.66 11.33
N LEU A 96 2.72 -19.37 10.12
CA LEU A 96 1.48 -18.62 9.92
C LEU A 96 0.21 -19.46 10.10
N VAL A 97 0.35 -20.77 10.31
CA VAL A 97 -0.77 -21.70 10.53
C VAL A 97 -0.70 -22.36 11.91
N ASP A 98 0.09 -21.81 12.83
CA ASP A 98 0.17 -22.25 14.23
C ASP A 98 -0.95 -21.59 15.05
N TYR A 99 -2.18 -22.11 14.90
CA TYR A 99 -3.39 -21.48 15.42
C TYR A 99 -3.44 -21.39 16.95
N GLN A 100 -3.75 -20.21 17.47
CA GLN A 100 -3.88 -19.88 18.89
C GLN A 100 -5.34 -19.58 19.28
N GLN A 101 -5.68 -19.62 20.57
CA GLN A 101 -7.09 -19.58 21.00
C GLN A 101 -7.74 -18.18 20.97
N PHE A 102 -6.96 -17.12 21.09
CA PHE A 102 -7.42 -15.75 21.35
C PHE A 102 -6.85 -14.78 20.31
N THR A 103 -7.34 -13.54 20.32
CA THR A 103 -7.06 -12.49 19.33
C THR A 103 -6.76 -11.15 20.03
N ASP A 104 -5.53 -10.97 20.52
CA ASP A 104 -5.09 -9.74 21.19
C ASP A 104 -4.51 -8.69 20.22
N ILE A 105 -5.41 -8.01 19.50
CA ILE A 105 -5.03 -6.95 18.54
C ILE A 105 -4.36 -5.75 19.24
N GLU A 106 -4.80 -5.38 20.45
CA GLU A 106 -4.22 -4.24 21.19
C GLU A 106 -2.73 -4.49 21.43
N ARG A 107 -2.38 -5.68 21.92
CA ARG A 107 -0.99 -6.06 22.17
C ARG A 107 -0.21 -6.22 20.86
N ALA A 108 -0.79 -6.85 19.84
CA ALA A 108 -0.14 -7.03 18.55
C ALA A 108 0.30 -5.68 17.95
N VAL A 109 -0.62 -4.72 17.88
CA VAL A 109 -0.35 -3.37 17.37
C VAL A 109 0.70 -2.67 18.22
N ARG A 110 0.60 -2.70 19.56
CA ARG A 110 1.59 -2.09 20.46
C ARG A 110 2.99 -2.66 20.28
N GLU A 111 3.11 -3.98 20.18
CA GLU A 111 4.41 -4.66 20.07
C GLU A 111 5.02 -4.52 18.67
N ALA A 112 4.21 -4.69 17.62
CA ALA A 112 4.63 -4.50 16.24
C ALA A 112 4.92 -3.04 15.91
N ALA A 113 4.33 -2.06 16.61
CA ALA A 113 4.63 -0.65 16.42
C ALA A 113 5.89 -0.17 17.16
N ARG A 114 6.50 -0.97 18.06
CA ARG A 114 7.66 -0.51 18.85
C ARG A 114 8.80 -0.05 17.95
N ALA A 115 9.40 1.08 18.32
CA ALA A 115 10.46 1.72 17.55
C ALA A 115 11.65 0.77 17.33
N SER A 116 12.03 0.59 16.06
CA SER A 116 13.36 0.09 15.69
C SER A 116 14.28 1.30 15.51
N SER A 117 15.50 1.23 16.03
CA SER A 117 16.44 2.36 15.96
C SER A 117 16.75 2.74 14.50
N GLY A 118 16.42 3.97 14.09
CA GLY A 118 16.85 4.56 12.81
C GLY A 118 16.01 4.22 11.58
N ALA A 119 14.77 3.78 11.75
CA ALA A 119 13.86 3.49 10.64
C ALA A 119 12.92 4.69 10.36
N GLY A 120 12.56 4.90 9.09
CA GLY A 120 11.64 5.96 8.65
C GLY A 120 10.18 5.73 9.04
N GLU A 121 9.26 6.34 8.30
CA GLU A 121 7.82 6.10 8.42
C GLU A 121 7.51 4.60 8.49
N ARG A 122 6.72 4.19 9.48
CA ARG A 122 6.47 2.78 9.78
C ARG A 122 5.10 2.39 9.30
N HIS A 123 5.05 1.36 8.46
CA HIS A 123 3.81 0.82 7.93
C HIS A 123 3.55 -0.56 8.52
N LEU A 124 2.45 -0.70 9.26
CA LEU A 124 1.95 -1.99 9.72
C LEU A 124 0.89 -2.48 8.75
N ILE A 125 1.07 -3.67 8.18
CA ILE A 125 0.05 -4.37 7.40
C ILE A 125 -0.57 -5.42 8.30
N LEU A 126 -1.73 -5.10 8.88
CA LEU A 126 -2.47 -5.98 9.79
C LEU A 126 -3.43 -6.86 8.99
N LEU A 127 -3.18 -8.17 9.00
CA LEU A 127 -4.11 -9.17 8.50
C LEU A 127 -4.90 -9.73 9.69
N THR A 128 -6.22 -9.65 9.64
CA THR A 128 -7.08 -10.20 10.70
C THR A 128 -8.40 -10.68 10.12
N ASP A 129 -8.99 -11.68 10.76
CA ASP A 129 -10.30 -12.22 10.42
C ASP A 129 -11.34 -11.96 11.52
N GLY A 130 -10.97 -11.24 12.58
CA GLY A 130 -11.65 -11.37 13.86
C GLY A 130 -11.92 -10.07 14.61
N VAL A 131 -12.69 -10.22 15.69
CA VAL A 131 -12.92 -9.22 16.71
C VAL A 131 -11.83 -9.30 17.78
N VAL A 132 -11.63 -8.23 18.55
CA VAL A 132 -10.74 -8.28 19.73
C VAL A 132 -11.28 -9.33 20.71
N ASP A 133 -10.48 -10.35 20.99
CA ASP A 133 -10.79 -11.43 21.93
C ASP A 133 -9.60 -11.65 22.87
N ILE A 134 -9.66 -11.08 24.08
CA ILE A 134 -8.56 -11.16 25.05
C ILE A 134 -8.86 -12.25 26.10
N PRO A 135 -7.85 -13.03 26.54
CA PRO A 135 -8.03 -14.00 27.61
C PRO A 135 -8.53 -13.33 28.91
N ALA A 136 -9.72 -13.74 29.38
CA ALA A 136 -10.33 -13.21 30.60
C ALA A 136 -11.05 -14.30 31.42
N ALA A 137 -11.21 -14.08 32.73
CA ALA A 137 -12.12 -14.89 33.54
C ALA A 137 -13.58 -14.68 33.04
N ARG A 138 -14.35 -15.77 32.93
CA ARG A 138 -15.59 -15.88 32.11
C ARG A 138 -16.65 -14.78 32.34
N ASP A 139 -16.68 -14.11 33.48
CA ASP A 139 -17.70 -13.08 33.80
C ASP A 139 -17.31 -11.64 33.40
N ASP A 140 -16.04 -11.37 33.07
CA ASP A 140 -15.56 -10.01 32.72
C ASP A 140 -15.06 -9.86 31.26
N LYS A 141 -15.10 -10.94 30.46
CA LYS A 141 -14.55 -10.98 29.09
C LYS A 141 -15.05 -9.83 28.20
N ARG A 142 -16.37 -9.70 28.01
CA ARG A 142 -16.97 -8.63 27.18
C ARG A 142 -16.59 -7.22 27.63
N ARG A 143 -16.47 -7.00 28.95
CA ARG A 143 -16.06 -5.70 29.49
C ARG A 143 -14.59 -5.42 29.17
N GLN A 144 -13.73 -6.43 29.28
CA GLN A 144 -12.30 -6.32 28.96
C GLN A 144 -12.08 -6.10 27.47
N ASP A 145 -12.77 -6.83 26.60
CA ASP A 145 -12.70 -6.66 25.14
C ASP A 145 -13.16 -5.25 24.74
N THR A 146 -14.28 -4.77 25.30
CA THR A 146 -14.78 -3.41 25.06
C THR A 146 -13.80 -2.34 25.56
N ALA A 147 -13.22 -2.54 26.75
CA ALA A 147 -12.24 -1.62 27.32
C ALA A 147 -10.93 -1.61 26.51
N SER A 148 -10.51 -2.77 26.00
CA SER A 148 -9.34 -2.91 25.13
C SER A 148 -9.55 -2.22 23.79
N ARG A 149 -10.70 -2.47 23.15
CA ARG A 149 -11.10 -1.80 21.92
C ARG A 149 -11.09 -0.28 22.11
N LYS A 150 -11.65 0.21 23.22
CA LYS A 150 -11.67 1.64 23.56
C LYS A 150 -10.26 2.20 23.73
N ARG A 151 -9.39 1.57 24.53
CA ARG A 151 -7.99 2.02 24.70
C ARG A 151 -7.23 2.00 23.39
N LEU A 152 -7.43 0.97 22.56
CA LEU A 152 -6.78 0.86 21.27
C LEU A 152 -7.11 2.07 20.39
N LEU A 153 -8.38 2.43 20.28
CA LEU A 153 -8.84 3.53 19.44
C LEU A 153 -8.63 4.93 20.04
N ASP A 154 -8.82 5.09 21.34
CA ASP A 154 -8.78 6.40 21.99
C ASP A 154 -7.36 6.81 22.42
N ASP A 155 -6.48 5.85 22.74
CA ASP A 155 -5.15 6.12 23.30
C ASP A 155 -3.99 5.61 22.43
N VAL A 156 -4.06 4.37 21.94
CA VAL A 156 -2.92 3.72 21.27
C VAL A 156 -2.77 4.21 19.85
N VAL A 157 -3.82 4.05 19.03
CA VAL A 157 -3.82 4.38 17.61
C VAL A 157 -3.51 5.86 17.37
N PRO A 158 -4.12 6.84 18.09
CA PRO A 158 -3.77 8.25 17.92
C PRO A 158 -2.31 8.56 18.25
N ARG A 159 -1.78 7.96 19.33
CA ARG A 159 -0.36 8.12 19.69
C ARG A 159 0.57 7.55 18.62
N LEU A 160 0.22 6.39 18.06
CA LEU A 160 0.98 5.78 16.97
C LEU A 160 0.96 6.65 15.71
N ALA A 161 -0.18 7.28 15.39
CA ALA A 161 -0.26 8.25 14.29
C ALA A 161 0.68 9.45 14.53
N GLU A 162 0.72 10.00 15.75
CA GLU A 162 1.66 11.07 16.13
C GLU A 162 3.14 10.65 16.04
N GLU A 163 3.41 9.36 16.24
CA GLU A 163 4.75 8.75 16.11
C GLU A 163 5.12 8.38 14.64
N GLY A 164 4.26 8.70 13.66
CA GLY A 164 4.51 8.38 12.24
C GLY A 164 4.33 6.90 11.90
N VAL A 165 3.45 6.20 12.62
CA VAL A 165 3.05 4.82 12.33
C VAL A 165 1.72 4.80 11.59
N VAL A 166 1.73 4.22 10.39
CA VAL A 166 0.59 4.02 9.52
C VAL A 166 0.11 2.56 9.62
N ILE A 167 -1.17 2.34 9.88
CA ILE A 167 -1.75 0.99 9.99
C ILE A 167 -2.65 0.73 8.78
N HIS A 168 -2.23 -0.19 7.92
CA HIS A 168 -3.06 -0.76 6.87
C HIS A 168 -3.74 -2.02 7.41
N THR A 169 -5.01 -2.20 7.11
CA THR A 169 -5.79 -3.37 7.57
C THR A 169 -6.35 -4.11 6.36
N VAL A 170 -6.16 -5.43 6.36
CA VAL A 170 -6.75 -6.34 5.39
C VAL A 170 -7.53 -7.39 6.14
N ALA A 171 -8.84 -7.36 5.98
CA ALA A 171 -9.76 -8.29 6.61
C ALA A 171 -10.06 -9.47 5.69
N PHE A 172 -10.00 -10.71 6.15
CA PHE A 172 -10.32 -11.87 5.30
C PHE A 172 -11.82 -12.13 5.12
N SER A 173 -12.66 -11.55 5.98
CA SER A 173 -14.11 -11.70 5.95
C SER A 173 -14.79 -10.36 6.27
N PRO A 174 -16.00 -10.10 5.73
CA PRO A 174 -16.82 -8.96 6.14
C PRO A 174 -17.28 -9.02 7.60
N ASP A 175 -17.19 -10.19 8.26
CA ASP A 175 -17.66 -10.39 9.64
C ASP A 175 -16.71 -9.84 10.72
N VAL A 176 -15.55 -9.29 10.32
CA VAL A 176 -14.61 -8.60 11.20
C VAL A 176 -15.28 -7.40 11.91
N ASP A 177 -14.71 -6.90 13.02
CA ASP A 177 -15.08 -5.58 13.53
C ASP A 177 -14.65 -4.49 12.53
N GLN A 178 -15.47 -4.27 11.50
CA GLN A 178 -15.24 -3.32 10.42
C GLN A 178 -15.07 -1.90 10.94
N SER A 179 -15.69 -1.58 12.07
CA SER A 179 -15.58 -0.25 12.66
C SER A 179 -14.19 -0.04 13.28
N LEU A 180 -13.66 -1.06 13.98
CA LEU A 180 -12.32 -1.02 14.55
C LEU A 180 -11.25 -0.94 13.45
N VAL A 181 -11.26 -1.86 12.48
CA VAL A 181 -10.21 -1.89 11.43
C VAL A 181 -10.19 -0.61 10.58
N ARG A 182 -11.36 -0.08 10.22
CA ARG A 182 -11.46 1.18 9.47
C ARG A 182 -10.98 2.37 10.30
N GLN A 183 -11.36 2.46 11.57
CA GLN A 183 -10.91 3.56 12.43
C GLN A 183 -9.40 3.53 12.69
N MET A 184 -8.80 2.34 12.86
CA MET A 184 -7.35 2.21 12.98
C MET A 184 -6.63 2.74 11.73
N ALA A 185 -7.07 2.29 10.56
CA ALA A 185 -6.51 2.74 9.29
C ALA A 185 -6.72 4.25 9.07
N SER A 186 -7.95 4.75 9.21
CA SER A 186 -8.23 6.16 8.93
C SER A 186 -7.51 7.11 9.90
N THR A 187 -7.38 6.73 11.17
CA THR A 187 -6.71 7.58 12.18
C THR A 187 -5.20 7.67 11.94
N THR A 188 -4.61 6.62 11.38
CA THR A 188 -3.17 6.55 11.10
C THR A 188 -2.83 6.86 9.64
N GLY A 189 -3.81 7.23 8.81
CA GLY A 189 -3.61 7.51 7.38
C GLY A 189 -3.41 6.26 6.51
N GLY A 190 -3.71 5.06 7.01
CA GLY A 190 -3.62 3.80 6.28
C GLY A 190 -4.87 3.43 5.47
N LEU A 191 -4.83 2.25 4.85
CA LEU A 191 -5.91 1.69 4.03
C LEU A 191 -6.66 0.59 4.79
N ALA A 192 -7.96 0.46 4.56
CA ALA A 192 -8.76 -0.63 5.09
C ALA A 192 -9.51 -1.34 3.96
N THR A 193 -9.20 -2.62 3.74
CA THR A 193 -9.79 -3.43 2.68
C THR A 193 -10.27 -4.77 3.22
N VAL A 194 -11.34 -5.29 2.63
CA VAL A 194 -11.80 -6.67 2.82
C VAL A 194 -11.37 -7.50 1.62
N ALA A 195 -10.75 -8.65 1.88
CA ALA A 195 -10.14 -9.52 0.89
C ALA A 195 -10.49 -11.00 1.17
N GLU A 196 -11.58 -11.46 0.57
CA GLU A 196 -12.09 -12.84 0.72
C GLU A 196 -11.42 -13.84 -0.25
N THR A 197 -10.71 -13.35 -1.27
CA THR A 197 -10.05 -14.19 -2.29
C THR A 197 -8.56 -13.85 -2.42
N PRO A 198 -7.73 -14.78 -2.94
CA PRO A 198 -6.31 -14.52 -3.21
C PRO A 198 -6.09 -13.28 -4.09
N GLU A 199 -6.95 -13.07 -5.08
CA GLU A 199 -6.87 -11.93 -6.00
C GLU A 199 -7.25 -10.62 -5.30
N ALA A 200 -8.22 -10.65 -4.38
CA ALA A 200 -8.58 -9.49 -3.56
C ALA A 200 -7.47 -9.13 -2.56
N LEU A 201 -6.84 -10.14 -1.96
CA LEU A 201 -5.70 -9.96 -1.06
C LEU A 201 -4.51 -9.34 -1.82
N LEU A 202 -4.23 -9.86 -3.01
CA LEU A 202 -3.17 -9.35 -3.87
C LEU A 202 -3.39 -7.89 -4.25
N ARG A 203 -4.60 -7.52 -4.68
CA ARG A 203 -4.96 -6.10 -4.88
C ARG A 203 -4.74 -5.25 -3.63
N ALA A 204 -5.21 -5.71 -2.47
CA ALA A 204 -5.05 -5.01 -1.20
C ALA A 204 -3.57 -4.72 -0.89
N PHE A 205 -2.70 -5.71 -1.12
CA PHE A 205 -1.26 -5.56 -0.92
C PHE A 205 -0.65 -4.54 -1.88
N LEU A 206 -1.04 -4.57 -3.15
CA LEU A 206 -0.54 -3.61 -4.13
C LEU A 206 -0.98 -2.19 -3.79
N ASP A 207 -2.24 -2.01 -3.41
CA ASP A 207 -2.77 -0.71 -2.98
C ASP A 207 -1.96 -0.13 -1.80
N VAL A 208 -1.55 -1.00 -0.86
CA VAL A 208 -0.67 -0.62 0.25
C VAL A 208 0.75 -0.33 -0.23
N ILE A 209 1.33 -1.17 -1.08
CA ILE A 209 2.69 -0.98 -1.60
C ILE A 209 2.80 0.29 -2.44
N ASP A 210 1.81 0.61 -3.28
CA ASP A 210 1.77 1.85 -4.07
C ASP A 210 1.69 3.08 -3.18
N ARG A 211 1.03 2.98 -2.00
CA ARG A 211 1.01 4.07 -1.03
C ARG A 211 2.38 4.29 -0.39
N ILE A 212 3.09 3.22 -0.05
CA ILE A 212 4.40 3.26 0.63
C ILE A 212 5.53 3.63 -0.35
N PHE A 213 5.48 3.08 -1.55
CA PHE A 213 6.48 3.22 -2.60
C PHE A 213 5.82 3.74 -3.88
N PRO A 214 5.38 5.01 -3.89
CA PRO A 214 4.60 5.51 -4.99
C PRO A 214 5.54 5.74 -6.19
N VAL A 215 5.25 5.02 -7.28
CA VAL A 215 6.04 4.98 -8.53
C VAL A 215 5.23 5.50 -9.71
N ASP A 216 5.93 6.05 -10.70
CA ASP A 216 5.29 6.52 -11.93
C ASP A 216 5.01 5.35 -12.86
N GLN A 217 3.93 5.49 -13.62
CA GLN A 217 3.43 4.46 -14.51
C GLN A 217 3.19 5.02 -15.91
N VAL A 218 3.07 4.11 -16.87
CA VAL A 218 2.51 4.40 -18.20
C VAL A 218 1.22 3.61 -18.38
N PRO A 219 0.27 4.13 -19.18
CA PRO A 219 -0.98 3.41 -19.46
C PRO A 219 -0.70 2.06 -20.11
N LEU A 220 -1.47 1.06 -19.71
CA LEU A 220 -1.49 -0.27 -20.30
C LEU A 220 -2.89 -0.49 -20.90
N GLU A 221 -2.98 -0.39 -22.22
CA GLU A 221 -4.24 -0.44 -22.96
C GLU A 221 -4.15 -1.54 -24.02
N GLU A 222 -5.15 -2.42 -24.09
CA GLU A 222 -5.19 -3.50 -25.09
C GLU A 222 -3.89 -4.35 -25.13
N ASP A 223 -3.31 -4.61 -23.95
CA ASP A 223 -2.05 -5.34 -23.77
C ASP A 223 -0.82 -4.64 -24.40
N THR A 224 -0.90 -3.34 -24.73
CA THR A 224 0.20 -2.52 -25.23
C THR A 224 0.49 -1.32 -24.34
N PHE A 225 1.74 -0.84 -24.39
CA PHE A 225 2.18 0.35 -23.67
C PHE A 225 3.33 1.04 -24.40
N ALA A 226 3.43 2.35 -24.23
CA ALA A 226 4.45 3.16 -24.89
C ALA A 226 5.59 3.53 -23.94
N ILE A 227 6.83 3.35 -24.39
CA ILE A 227 8.05 3.76 -23.69
C ILE A 227 8.72 4.90 -24.46
N TYR A 228 9.13 5.93 -23.73
CA TYR A 228 9.74 7.15 -24.28
C TYR A 228 11.22 7.25 -23.96
N ARG A 229 11.95 8.10 -24.69
CA ARG A 229 13.41 8.23 -24.59
C ARG A 229 13.94 8.55 -23.18
N GLN A 230 13.15 9.22 -22.36
CA GLN A 230 13.53 9.64 -21.01
C GLN A 230 13.34 8.54 -19.94
N VAL A 231 12.85 7.36 -20.34
CA VAL A 231 12.71 6.19 -19.47
C VAL A 231 14.05 5.47 -19.39
N ASP A 232 14.62 5.41 -18.19
CA ASP A 232 15.88 4.73 -17.91
C ASP A 232 15.67 3.22 -17.70
N ALA A 233 14.49 2.83 -17.17
CA ALA A 233 14.07 1.44 -17.00
C ALA A 233 12.55 1.35 -16.86
N PHE A 234 11.97 0.19 -17.17
CA PHE A 234 10.60 -0.11 -16.76
C PHE A 234 10.52 -1.47 -16.06
N SER A 235 9.49 -1.61 -15.21
CA SER A 235 9.08 -2.88 -14.62
C SER A 235 7.62 -3.14 -14.92
N ALA A 236 7.35 -4.26 -15.60
CA ALA A 236 6.01 -4.76 -15.81
C ALA A 236 5.65 -5.74 -14.69
N LEU A 237 4.55 -5.46 -13.98
CA LEU A 237 3.91 -6.42 -13.06
C LEU A 237 2.64 -6.91 -13.74
N LEU A 238 2.66 -8.16 -14.20
CA LEU A 238 1.65 -8.74 -15.08
C LEU A 238 0.91 -9.86 -14.37
N PHE A 239 -0.35 -9.64 -14.02
CA PHE A 239 -1.17 -10.66 -13.37
C PHE A 239 -1.69 -11.66 -14.39
N HIS A 240 -1.74 -12.93 -14.01
CA HIS A 240 -2.34 -13.97 -14.83
C HIS A 240 -2.93 -15.08 -13.94
N GLY A 241 -3.73 -15.96 -14.54
CA GLY A 241 -4.25 -17.13 -13.83
C GLY A 241 -3.14 -18.15 -13.52
N PRO A 242 -3.32 -19.00 -12.50
CA PRO A 242 -2.36 -20.06 -12.13
C PRO A 242 -2.07 -21.05 -13.25
N ASP A 243 -3.07 -21.30 -14.11
CA ASP A 243 -2.97 -22.23 -15.23
C ASP A 243 -2.88 -21.48 -16.58
N ALA A 244 -2.56 -20.18 -16.56
CA ALA A 244 -2.42 -19.40 -17.78
C ALA A 244 -1.16 -19.84 -18.54
N PRO A 245 -1.19 -19.84 -19.90
CA PRO A 245 0.02 -20.01 -20.68
C PRO A 245 1.09 -18.97 -20.30
N PRO A 246 2.39 -19.31 -20.41
CA PRO A 246 3.46 -18.36 -20.16
C PRO A 246 3.31 -17.08 -20.96
N LEU A 247 3.58 -15.94 -20.33
CA LEU A 247 3.55 -14.64 -20.98
C LEU A 247 4.78 -14.46 -21.86
N ALA A 248 4.65 -13.60 -22.87
CA ALA A 248 5.78 -13.06 -23.61
C ALA A 248 5.66 -11.55 -23.77
N LEU A 249 6.80 -10.89 -23.90
CA LEU A 249 6.88 -9.46 -24.14
C LEU A 249 7.49 -9.24 -25.53
N ILE A 250 6.88 -8.38 -26.33
CA ILE A 250 7.30 -8.03 -27.68
C ILE A 250 7.80 -6.60 -27.66
N GLY A 251 9.07 -6.41 -28.02
CA GLY A 251 9.69 -5.10 -28.13
C GLY A 251 9.30 -4.35 -29.41
N PRO A 252 9.58 -3.04 -29.49
CA PRO A 252 9.28 -2.21 -30.66
C PRO A 252 9.95 -2.71 -31.96
N ASP A 253 11.07 -3.42 -31.84
CA ASP A 253 11.80 -4.05 -32.94
C ASP A 253 11.23 -5.41 -33.37
N GLY A 254 10.18 -5.89 -32.69
CA GLY A 254 9.53 -7.18 -32.91
C GLY A 254 10.23 -8.36 -32.24
N LYS A 255 11.30 -8.15 -31.45
CA LYS A 255 11.89 -9.23 -30.66
C LYS A 255 10.92 -9.67 -29.57
N ARG A 256 10.84 -10.99 -29.38
CA ARG A 256 9.99 -11.64 -28.39
C ARG A 256 10.85 -12.14 -27.23
N TYR A 257 10.47 -11.80 -26.01
CA TYR A 257 11.13 -12.17 -24.76
C TYR A 257 10.20 -13.06 -23.92
N THR A 258 10.72 -14.14 -23.34
CA THR A 258 9.99 -14.99 -22.38
C THR A 258 10.81 -15.25 -21.13
N ALA A 259 10.19 -15.89 -20.12
CA ALA A 259 10.87 -16.33 -18.91
C ALA A 259 12.09 -17.24 -19.19
N GLU A 260 12.06 -18.03 -20.26
CA GLU A 260 13.15 -18.93 -20.65
C GLU A 260 14.11 -18.34 -21.68
N ASP A 261 13.64 -17.39 -22.50
CA ASP A 261 14.38 -16.80 -23.60
C ASP A 261 14.38 -15.27 -23.50
N HIS A 262 15.37 -14.75 -22.77
CA HIS A 262 15.64 -13.31 -22.64
C HIS A 262 17.14 -13.05 -22.44
N PRO A 263 17.64 -11.87 -22.81
CA PRO A 263 18.99 -11.40 -22.49
C PRO A 263 19.28 -11.35 -20.98
N GLU A 264 20.55 -11.49 -20.57
CA GLU A 264 20.96 -11.53 -19.15
C GLU A 264 20.67 -10.23 -18.35
N ASP A 265 20.50 -9.10 -19.03
CA ASP A 265 20.16 -7.81 -18.43
C ASP A 265 18.66 -7.63 -18.16
N ILE A 266 17.80 -8.38 -18.86
CA ILE A 266 16.37 -8.49 -18.54
C ILE A 266 16.22 -9.41 -17.34
N GLN A 267 15.39 -8.99 -16.39
CA GLN A 267 15.10 -9.80 -15.22
C GLN A 267 13.65 -10.22 -15.27
N TRP A 268 13.44 -11.52 -15.43
CA TRP A 268 12.11 -12.11 -15.44
C TRP A 268 11.90 -12.97 -14.21
N GLN A 269 10.86 -12.67 -13.44
CA GLN A 269 10.45 -13.45 -12.28
C GLN A 269 9.04 -13.97 -12.50
N ALA A 270 8.96 -15.21 -12.97
CA ALA A 270 7.68 -15.87 -13.16
C ALA A 270 7.17 -16.44 -11.84
N GLN A 271 5.95 -16.07 -11.45
CA GLN A 271 5.26 -16.62 -10.28
C GLN A 271 3.95 -17.27 -10.71
N GLY A 272 3.35 -18.05 -9.82
CA GLY A 272 2.10 -18.75 -10.15
C GLY A 272 0.97 -17.80 -10.59
N ARG A 273 0.90 -16.56 -10.10
CA ARG A 273 -0.24 -15.65 -10.38
C ARG A 273 0.15 -14.31 -10.98
N PHE A 274 1.44 -14.07 -11.15
CA PHE A 274 1.95 -12.84 -11.73
C PHE A 274 3.40 -13.03 -12.17
N ASP A 275 3.79 -12.25 -13.15
CA ASP A 275 5.19 -12.11 -13.53
C ASP A 275 5.65 -10.70 -13.19
N VAL A 276 6.92 -10.59 -12.77
CA VAL A 276 7.59 -9.30 -12.73
C VAL A 276 8.76 -9.29 -13.69
N ILE A 277 8.72 -8.35 -14.64
CA ILE A 277 9.71 -8.22 -15.71
C ILE A 277 10.34 -6.84 -15.59
N THR A 278 11.65 -6.77 -15.36
CA THR A 278 12.40 -5.51 -15.32
C THR A 278 13.33 -5.43 -16.53
N ILE A 279 13.22 -4.33 -17.28
CA ILE A 279 14.03 -4.06 -18.47
C ILE A 279 14.78 -2.74 -18.28
N PRO A 280 16.11 -2.77 -18.15
CA PRO A 280 16.94 -1.56 -18.14
C PRO A 280 17.14 -1.02 -19.56
N ASP A 281 17.37 0.30 -19.68
CA ASP A 281 17.65 1.00 -20.94
C ASP A 281 16.74 0.55 -22.12
N PRO A 282 15.40 0.58 -21.94
CA PRO A 282 14.47 -0.01 -22.89
C PRO A 282 14.45 0.73 -24.24
N GLU A 283 14.18 -0.01 -25.32
CA GLU A 283 13.94 0.60 -26.63
C GLU A 283 12.70 1.51 -26.59
N THR A 284 12.83 2.72 -27.16
CA THR A 284 11.73 3.68 -27.30
C THR A 284 10.76 3.20 -28.36
N GLY A 285 9.47 3.16 -28.02
CA GLY A 285 8.41 2.74 -28.92
C GLY A 285 7.28 2.02 -28.18
N GLU A 286 6.43 1.38 -28.96
CA GLU A 286 5.33 0.56 -28.45
C GLU A 286 5.84 -0.84 -28.10
N TRP A 287 5.53 -1.27 -26.89
CA TRP A 287 5.75 -2.62 -26.39
C TRP A 287 4.41 -3.32 -26.28
N GLN A 288 4.41 -4.64 -26.52
CA GLN A 288 3.19 -5.46 -26.49
C GLN A 288 3.39 -6.67 -25.59
N ILE A 289 2.35 -7.04 -24.85
CA ILE A 289 2.28 -8.25 -24.04
C ILE A 289 1.50 -9.29 -24.82
N GLU A 290 2.09 -10.46 -25.00
CA GLU A 290 1.45 -11.64 -25.55
C GLU A 290 1.02 -12.56 -24.40
N GLY A 291 -0.29 -12.66 -24.18
CA GLY A 291 -0.87 -13.50 -23.13
C GLY A 291 -2.17 -12.90 -22.59
N ARG A 292 -2.80 -13.58 -21.63
CA ARG A 292 -3.97 -13.03 -20.93
C ARG A 292 -3.55 -12.46 -19.61
N ILE A 293 -3.59 -11.14 -19.50
CA ILE A 293 -3.26 -10.43 -18.26
C ILE A 293 -4.50 -9.96 -17.50
N GLY A 294 -4.37 -9.83 -16.19
CA GLY A 294 -5.41 -9.30 -15.32
C GLY A 294 -5.45 -7.77 -15.33
N ARG A 295 -6.62 -7.20 -14.99
CA ARG A 295 -6.86 -5.75 -14.99
C ARG A 295 -5.93 -4.93 -14.06
N ASP A 296 -5.39 -5.57 -13.04
CA ASP A 296 -4.55 -4.91 -12.03
C ASP A 296 -3.07 -4.83 -12.47
N SER A 297 -2.76 -5.33 -13.68
CA SER A 297 -1.42 -5.33 -14.28
C SER A 297 -1.00 -3.90 -14.61
N ARG A 298 0.29 -3.63 -14.49
CA ARG A 298 0.81 -2.26 -14.59
C ARG A 298 2.24 -2.23 -15.11
N ILE A 299 2.60 -1.09 -15.67
CA ILE A 299 3.95 -0.80 -16.14
C ILE A 299 4.48 0.39 -15.34
N ASN A 300 5.41 0.11 -14.43
CA ASN A 300 6.11 1.13 -13.67
C ASN A 300 7.33 1.60 -14.45
N VAL A 301 7.64 2.90 -14.41
CA VAL A 301 8.77 3.49 -15.13
C VAL A 301 9.71 4.24 -14.18
N ASP A 302 11.01 4.05 -14.38
CA ASP A 302 12.07 4.93 -13.85
C ASP A 302 12.45 5.93 -14.93
N SER A 303 12.45 7.21 -14.59
CA SER A 303 12.58 8.29 -15.57
C SER A 303 13.12 9.55 -14.92
N SER A 304 13.95 10.28 -15.66
CA SER A 304 14.42 11.61 -15.26
C SER A 304 13.27 12.60 -15.03
N LEU A 305 12.19 12.48 -15.80
CA LEU A 305 10.93 13.20 -15.62
C LEU A 305 9.99 12.40 -14.74
N SER A 306 9.52 13.00 -13.63
CA SER A 306 8.61 12.37 -12.68
C SER A 306 7.37 13.22 -12.40
N LEU A 307 6.20 12.58 -12.34
CA LEU A 307 4.95 13.18 -11.91
C LEU A 307 4.91 13.23 -10.37
N ARG A 308 4.87 14.43 -9.83
CA ARG A 308 4.69 14.68 -8.40
C ARG A 308 3.28 15.11 -8.11
N VAL A 309 2.85 14.77 -6.91
CA VAL A 309 1.53 15.11 -6.38
C VAL A 309 1.74 15.57 -4.95
N GLU A 310 1.00 16.59 -4.54
CA GLU A 310 0.83 16.90 -3.12
C GLU A 310 0.23 15.67 -2.42
N GLU A 311 0.42 15.56 -1.10
CA GLU A 311 -0.03 14.39 -0.35
C GLU A 311 -1.49 14.04 -0.66
N LEU A 312 -1.67 12.88 -1.31
CA LEU A 312 -2.97 12.43 -1.75
C LEU A 312 -3.76 11.88 -0.56
N PRO A 313 -5.04 12.24 -0.42
CA PRO A 313 -5.89 11.72 0.65
C PRO A 313 -6.05 10.21 0.53
N THR A 314 -6.04 9.51 1.66
CA THR A 314 -6.39 8.07 1.71
C THR A 314 -7.88 7.85 1.92
N VAL A 315 -8.60 8.88 2.32
CA VAL A 315 -10.06 8.88 2.51
C VAL A 315 -10.68 10.04 1.77
N LEU A 316 -11.65 9.73 0.91
CA LEU A 316 -12.55 10.70 0.31
C LEU A 316 -13.91 10.62 0.98
N TYR A 317 -14.61 11.75 1.10
CA TYR A 317 -15.94 11.80 1.70
C TYR A 317 -16.98 12.14 0.63
N MET A 318 -18.09 11.40 0.61
CA MET A 318 -19.26 11.75 -0.19
C MET A 318 -19.69 13.19 0.08
N ASP A 319 -20.20 13.88 -0.93
CA ASP A 319 -20.62 15.30 -0.88
C ASP A 319 -19.51 16.32 -0.56
N PHE A 320 -18.25 15.88 -0.42
CA PHE A 320 -17.09 16.74 -0.24
C PHE A 320 -16.14 16.65 -1.44
N SER A 321 -15.98 17.77 -2.15
CA SER A 321 -14.95 17.88 -3.17
C SER A 321 -13.55 17.92 -2.52
N THR A 322 -12.57 17.43 -3.28
CA THR A 322 -11.20 17.30 -2.77
C THR A 322 -10.24 18.07 -3.66
N ARG A 323 -9.49 19.00 -3.06
CA ARG A 323 -8.43 19.73 -3.78
C ARG A 323 -7.28 18.77 -4.07
N LEU A 324 -6.81 18.80 -5.30
CA LEU A 324 -5.65 18.05 -5.77
C LEU A 324 -4.65 19.03 -6.36
N GLU A 325 -3.37 18.79 -6.12
CA GLU A 325 -2.27 19.57 -6.66
C GLU A 325 -1.17 18.63 -7.15
N ALA A 326 -0.64 18.88 -8.35
CA ALA A 326 0.36 18.04 -9.00
C ALA A 326 1.25 18.86 -9.94
N TRP A 327 2.47 18.36 -10.18
CA TRP A 327 3.46 19.00 -11.05
C TRP A 327 4.41 17.95 -11.65
N VAL A 328 5.19 18.33 -12.66
CA VAL A 328 6.23 17.47 -13.23
C VAL A 328 7.60 18.03 -12.85
N GLU A 329 8.47 17.15 -12.37
CA GLU A 329 9.86 17.46 -12.03
C GLU A 329 10.83 16.80 -12.98
N ASN A 330 12.00 17.41 -13.13
CA ASN A 330 13.16 16.79 -13.74
C ASN A 330 14.28 16.64 -12.70
N GLN A 331 14.67 15.39 -12.41
CA GLN A 331 15.72 15.05 -11.45
C GLN A 331 15.58 15.75 -10.08
N GLY A 332 14.34 15.94 -9.61
CA GLY A 332 14.03 16.56 -8.32
C GLY A 332 14.05 18.08 -8.32
N SER A 333 14.12 18.74 -9.49
CA SER A 333 13.83 20.17 -9.63
C SER A 333 12.50 20.34 -10.38
N PRO A 334 11.57 21.18 -9.87
CA PRO A 334 10.36 21.55 -10.62
C PRO A 334 10.73 22.12 -11.98
N LEU A 335 9.99 21.74 -13.01
CA LEU A 335 10.17 22.30 -14.34
C LEU A 335 9.78 23.78 -14.33
N THR A 336 10.66 24.63 -14.86
CA THR A 336 10.27 26.01 -15.17
C THR A 336 9.44 26.03 -16.45
N ALA A 337 8.63 27.07 -16.64
CA ALA A 337 7.75 27.21 -17.81
C ALA A 337 8.47 27.07 -19.18
N ASP A 338 9.78 27.34 -19.24
CA ASP A 338 10.60 27.23 -20.46
C ASP A 338 11.18 25.82 -20.69
N SER A 339 11.07 24.92 -19.70
CA SER A 339 11.61 23.55 -19.70
C SER A 339 10.53 22.47 -19.54
N GLU A 340 9.28 22.88 -19.42
CA GLU A 340 8.11 22.03 -19.32
C GLU A 340 7.76 21.41 -20.69
N PRO A 341 7.26 20.16 -20.74
CA PRO A 341 6.73 19.60 -21.98
C PRO A 341 5.63 20.49 -22.58
N ASP A 342 5.71 20.77 -23.88
CA ASP A 342 4.76 21.64 -24.57
C ASP A 342 3.31 21.13 -24.42
N ASN A 343 2.37 22.02 -24.08
CA ASN A 343 0.95 21.69 -23.90
C ASN A 343 0.67 20.60 -22.84
N LEU A 344 1.41 20.59 -21.73
CA LEU A 344 1.14 19.68 -20.62
C LEU A 344 -0.29 19.81 -20.09
N VAL A 345 -1.00 18.67 -20.06
CA VAL A 345 -2.35 18.54 -19.50
C VAL A 345 -2.31 17.54 -18.37
N LEU A 346 -2.79 17.96 -17.19
CA LEU A 346 -3.00 17.09 -16.06
C LEU A 346 -4.50 16.84 -15.85
N ARG A 347 -4.85 15.58 -15.64
CA ARG A 347 -6.20 15.12 -15.31
C ARG A 347 -6.14 14.23 -14.08
N ALA A 348 -7.12 14.37 -13.21
CA ALA A 348 -7.37 13.43 -12.13
C ALA A 348 -8.71 12.73 -12.34
N GLU A 349 -8.75 11.42 -12.18
CA GLU A 349 -9.93 10.57 -12.31
C GLU A 349 -10.07 9.71 -11.05
N LEU A 350 -11.31 9.55 -10.58
CA LEU A 350 -11.66 8.65 -9.50
C LEU A 350 -12.41 7.47 -10.08
N GLU A 351 -11.82 6.29 -9.97
CA GLU A 351 -12.42 5.02 -10.36
C GLU A 351 -13.03 4.32 -9.15
N ASN A 352 -14.16 3.63 -9.37
CA ASN A 352 -14.72 2.71 -8.38
C ASN A 352 -14.01 1.34 -8.40
N ALA A 353 -14.40 0.43 -7.52
CA ALA A 353 -13.82 -0.92 -7.43
C ALA A 353 -13.99 -1.77 -8.72
N GLN A 354 -14.91 -1.39 -9.61
CA GLN A 354 -15.16 -2.02 -10.90
C GLN A 354 -14.31 -1.42 -12.04
N GLY A 355 -13.50 -0.38 -11.76
CA GLY A 355 -12.69 0.32 -12.75
C GLY A 355 -13.51 1.30 -13.61
N GLN A 356 -14.71 1.68 -13.17
CA GLN A 356 -15.50 2.70 -13.85
C GLN A 356 -15.12 4.07 -13.30
N VAL A 357 -14.87 5.02 -14.21
CA VAL A 357 -14.59 6.42 -13.85
C VAL A 357 -15.88 7.07 -13.37
N GLU A 358 -15.92 7.39 -12.07
CA GLU A 358 -17.05 8.06 -11.42
C GLU A 358 -16.90 9.57 -11.48
N GLN A 359 -15.69 10.08 -11.22
CA GLN A 359 -15.39 11.51 -11.22
C GLN A 359 -14.15 11.79 -12.06
N SER A 360 -14.12 12.94 -12.72
CA SER A 360 -12.96 13.42 -13.48
C SER A 360 -12.84 14.94 -13.35
N VAL A 361 -11.62 15.43 -13.23
CA VAL A 361 -11.31 16.86 -13.25
C VAL A 361 -10.03 17.11 -14.04
N ARG A 362 -10.03 18.16 -14.87
CA ARG A 362 -8.81 18.70 -15.47
C ARG A 362 -8.18 19.66 -14.46
N LEU A 363 -6.90 19.48 -14.17
CA LEU A 363 -6.17 20.38 -13.30
C LEU A 363 -5.72 21.61 -14.10
N GLU A 364 -5.92 22.79 -13.51
CA GLU A 364 -5.60 24.07 -14.14
C GLU A 364 -4.24 24.58 -13.66
N ARG A 365 -3.46 25.14 -14.59
CA ARG A 365 -2.11 25.61 -14.29
C ARG A 365 -2.14 26.81 -13.35
N THR A 366 -1.47 26.68 -12.22
CA THR A 366 -1.27 27.71 -11.20
C THR A 366 0.23 27.85 -10.94
N ASN A 367 0.88 28.80 -11.63
CA ASN A 367 2.34 28.98 -11.64
C ASN A 367 3.10 27.76 -12.20
N ASP A 368 3.90 27.10 -11.37
CA ASP A 368 4.68 25.89 -11.62
C ASP A 368 3.95 24.59 -11.24
N HIS A 369 2.73 24.70 -10.70
CA HIS A 369 1.88 23.58 -10.29
C HIS A 369 0.57 23.56 -11.07
N PHE A 370 -0.15 22.44 -10.99
CA PHE A 370 -1.50 22.27 -11.51
C PHE A 370 -2.42 21.94 -10.35
N ALA A 371 -3.52 22.67 -10.23
CA ALA A 371 -4.48 22.48 -9.14
C ALA A 371 -5.91 22.34 -9.69
N GLY A 372 -6.70 21.54 -9.00
CA GLY A 372 -8.11 21.32 -9.32
C GLY A 372 -8.88 20.80 -8.12
N SER A 373 -10.21 20.84 -8.20
CA SER A 373 -11.08 20.28 -7.18
C SER A 373 -11.81 19.09 -7.77
N LEU A 374 -11.42 17.88 -7.36
CA LEU A 374 -12.11 16.65 -7.73
C LEU A 374 -13.54 16.73 -7.16
N PRO A 375 -14.57 16.58 -8.00
CA PRO A 375 -15.95 16.58 -7.53
C PRO A 375 -16.19 15.51 -6.46
N ALA A 376 -17.20 15.74 -5.63
CA ALA A 376 -17.55 14.83 -4.57
C ALA A 376 -17.96 13.45 -5.15
N PRO A 377 -17.47 12.34 -4.59
CA PRO A 377 -17.92 11.02 -4.98
C PRO A 377 -19.34 10.75 -4.49
N ASP A 378 -20.05 9.87 -5.19
CA ASP A 378 -21.43 9.45 -4.95
C ASP A 378 -21.56 7.96 -4.58
N PHE A 379 -20.44 7.28 -4.41
CA PHE A 379 -20.37 5.88 -3.98
C PHE A 379 -19.65 5.72 -2.64
N VAL A 380 -19.75 4.53 -2.04
CA VAL A 380 -19.02 4.15 -0.82
C VAL A 380 -18.21 2.90 -1.11
N GLY A 381 -17.01 2.80 -0.53
CA GLY A 381 -16.14 1.63 -0.64
C GLY A 381 -14.77 1.99 -1.18
N SER A 382 -14.08 1.01 -1.75
CA SER A 382 -12.75 1.21 -2.33
C SER A 382 -12.86 1.95 -3.66
N GLY A 383 -11.98 2.92 -3.87
CA GLY A 383 -11.78 3.61 -5.14
C GLY A 383 -10.30 3.78 -5.44
N ARG A 384 -10.00 4.28 -6.63
CA ARG A 384 -8.64 4.54 -7.08
C ARG A 384 -8.57 5.93 -7.71
N LEU A 385 -7.66 6.75 -7.21
CA LEU A 385 -7.38 8.06 -7.76
C LEU A 385 -6.24 7.93 -8.77
N LEU A 386 -6.52 8.22 -10.03
CA LEU A 386 -5.58 8.20 -11.14
C LEU A 386 -5.27 9.62 -11.59
N LEU A 387 -4.03 10.06 -11.44
CA LEU A 387 -3.52 11.31 -12.00
C LEU A 387 -2.72 11.00 -13.25
N THR A 388 -3.12 11.59 -14.37
CA THR A 388 -2.45 11.43 -15.66
C THR A 388 -1.92 12.77 -16.14
N ALA A 389 -0.64 12.81 -16.48
CA ALA A 389 0.03 13.93 -17.12
C ALA A 389 0.38 13.58 -18.57
N ILE A 390 -0.07 14.40 -19.52
CA ILE A 390 0.05 14.15 -20.96
C ILE A 390 0.65 15.37 -21.65
N SER A 391 1.67 15.18 -22.48
CA SER A 391 2.25 16.21 -23.35
C SER A 391 2.90 15.58 -24.59
N GLY A 392 2.26 15.71 -25.76
CA GLY A 392 2.75 15.07 -26.98
C GLY A 392 2.90 13.57 -26.79
N ASP A 393 4.12 13.07 -26.93
CA ASP A 393 4.42 11.66 -26.66
C ASP A 393 4.54 11.38 -25.16
N PHE A 394 4.86 12.35 -24.30
CA PHE A 394 5.02 12.09 -22.86
C PHE A 394 3.67 11.75 -22.20
N VAL A 395 3.58 10.57 -21.60
CA VAL A 395 2.48 10.17 -20.71
C VAL A 395 3.05 9.62 -19.40
N ARG A 396 2.55 10.13 -18.28
CA ARG A 396 2.83 9.59 -16.93
C ARG A 396 1.56 9.48 -16.14
N GLN A 397 1.45 8.39 -15.41
CA GLN A 397 0.35 8.10 -14.51
C GLN A 397 0.86 7.92 -13.09
N ARG A 398 0.05 8.38 -12.15
CA ARG A 398 0.19 8.14 -10.72
C ARG A 398 -1.14 7.61 -10.22
N GLN A 399 -1.16 6.42 -9.66
CA GLN A 399 -2.36 5.85 -9.04
C GLN A 399 -2.20 5.76 -7.53
N GLN A 400 -3.30 5.97 -6.81
CA GLN A 400 -3.37 5.72 -5.37
C GLN A 400 -4.74 5.15 -5.01
N ALA A 401 -4.75 4.07 -4.24
CA ALA A 401 -5.97 3.55 -3.65
C ALA A 401 -6.51 4.50 -2.57
N VAL A 402 -7.83 4.69 -2.57
CA VAL A 402 -8.54 5.55 -1.62
C VAL A 402 -9.78 4.85 -1.09
N SER A 403 -10.19 5.18 0.13
CA SER A 403 -11.46 4.76 0.70
C SER A 403 -12.48 5.87 0.58
N VAL A 404 -13.59 5.63 -0.12
CA VAL A 404 -14.71 6.56 -0.19
C VAL A 404 -15.71 6.25 0.91
N ARG A 405 -16.05 7.26 1.71
CA ARG A 405 -16.89 7.10 2.91
C ARG A 405 -18.02 8.11 2.92
N ALA A 406 -19.15 7.72 3.49
CA ALA A 406 -20.15 8.70 3.89
C ALA A 406 -19.57 9.62 4.97
N ALA A 407 -19.93 10.91 4.94
CA ALA A 407 -19.45 11.88 5.92
C ALA A 407 -19.97 11.61 7.34
N VAL A 408 -21.13 10.95 7.44
CA VAL A 408 -21.70 10.41 8.68
C VAL A 408 -22.00 8.93 8.45
N SER A 409 -21.46 8.06 9.30
CA SER A 409 -21.77 6.63 9.28
C SER A 409 -22.98 6.33 10.16
N ALA A 410 -23.72 5.28 9.79
CA ALA A 410 -24.89 4.80 10.54
C ALA A 410 -24.74 3.31 10.84
N ARG A 411 -25.01 2.92 12.09
CA ARG A 411 -24.99 1.52 12.54
C ARG A 411 -26.24 1.20 13.33
N VAL A 412 -26.91 0.10 12.98
CA VAL A 412 -28.02 -0.45 13.76
C VAL A 412 -27.47 -1.19 14.97
N ASP A 413 -28.04 -0.92 16.13
CA ASP A 413 -27.88 -1.71 17.35
C ASP A 413 -29.20 -2.44 17.61
N GLU A 414 -29.34 -3.62 17.00
CA GLU A 414 -30.56 -4.43 17.04
C GLU A 414 -30.95 -4.81 18.48
N SER A 415 -29.95 -5.01 19.35
CA SER A 415 -30.18 -5.38 20.75
C SER A 415 -30.88 -4.29 21.57
N ALA A 416 -30.69 -3.03 21.16
CA ALA A 416 -31.23 -1.86 21.84
C ALA A 416 -32.25 -1.11 20.98
N ASN A 417 -32.68 -1.68 19.84
CA ASN A 417 -33.60 -1.11 18.87
C ASN A 417 -33.32 0.38 18.56
N ARG A 418 -32.07 0.69 18.23
CA ARG A 418 -31.62 2.06 17.97
C ARG A 418 -30.61 2.12 16.85
N VAL A 419 -30.45 3.30 16.26
CA VAL A 419 -29.38 3.60 15.30
C VAL A 419 -28.41 4.56 15.95
N LEU A 420 -27.13 4.22 15.87
CA LEU A 420 -26.02 5.07 16.27
C LEU A 420 -25.42 5.70 15.02
N LEU A 421 -25.21 7.00 15.06
CA LEU A 421 -24.61 7.78 13.99
C LEU A 421 -23.30 8.38 14.47
N HIS A 422 -22.27 8.32 13.64
CA HIS A 422 -20.96 8.90 13.94
C HIS A 422 -20.49 9.80 12.81
N ALA A 423 -20.03 11.00 13.13
CA ALA A 423 -19.41 11.89 12.15
C ALA A 423 -18.03 11.34 11.75
N GLU A 424 -17.92 10.78 10.56
CA GLU A 424 -16.65 10.27 10.03
C GLU A 424 -15.75 11.41 9.54
N HIS A 425 -16.35 12.41 8.90
CA HIS A 425 -15.61 13.57 8.41
C HIS A 425 -15.12 14.43 9.61
N PRO A 426 -13.80 14.73 9.75
CA PRO A 426 -13.21 15.33 10.95
C PRO A 426 -13.77 16.70 11.37
N ARG A 427 -14.26 17.48 10.40
CA ARG A 427 -14.86 18.81 10.65
C ARG A 427 -16.33 18.76 11.07
N LEU A 428 -17.00 17.61 10.99
CA LEU A 428 -18.42 17.52 11.36
C LEU A 428 -18.57 17.31 12.87
N ARG A 429 -19.45 18.12 13.47
CA ARG A 429 -19.73 18.15 14.91
C ARG A 429 -21.20 18.53 15.16
N ASP A 430 -21.66 18.33 16.38
CA ASP A 430 -23.02 18.65 16.82
C ASP A 430 -23.43 20.12 16.63
N ASP A 431 -22.47 21.04 16.76
CA ASP A 431 -22.70 22.49 16.61
C ASP A 431 -22.90 22.94 15.15
N ASN A 432 -22.41 22.17 14.18
CA ASN A 432 -22.40 22.52 12.77
C ASN A 432 -23.16 21.53 11.87
N THR A 433 -23.67 20.44 12.44
CA THR A 433 -24.35 19.36 11.74
C THR A 433 -25.70 19.06 12.38
N ARG A 434 -26.77 19.10 11.58
CA ARG A 434 -28.12 18.70 12.01
C ARG A 434 -28.61 17.54 11.17
N ILE A 435 -28.82 16.40 11.81
CA ILE A 435 -29.29 15.18 11.15
C ILE A 435 -30.81 15.11 11.23
N ARG A 436 -31.44 14.68 10.14
CA ARG A 436 -32.86 14.32 10.07
C ARG A 436 -32.97 12.87 9.64
N ALA A 437 -33.84 12.15 10.33
CA ALA A 437 -34.14 10.75 10.06
C ALA A 437 -35.61 10.60 9.70
N ARG A 438 -35.89 9.85 8.64
CA ARG A 438 -37.25 9.53 8.20
C ARG A 438 -37.43 8.03 8.03
N LEU A 439 -38.46 7.50 8.67
CA LEU A 439 -38.84 6.11 8.58
C LEU A 439 -40.28 6.02 8.09
N GLN A 440 -40.50 5.39 6.93
CA GLN A 440 -41.83 5.30 6.29
C GLN A 440 -42.53 6.67 6.14
N GLY A 441 -41.75 7.72 5.87
CA GLY A 441 -42.24 9.10 5.74
C GLY A 441 -42.50 9.85 7.07
N GLN A 442 -42.31 9.21 8.23
CA GLN A 442 -42.39 9.88 9.53
C GLN A 442 -41.00 10.32 10.02
N GLU A 443 -40.88 11.53 10.54
CA GLU A 443 -39.63 12.02 11.13
C GLU A 443 -39.40 11.41 12.51
N LEU A 444 -38.19 10.88 12.73
CA LEU A 444 -37.76 10.35 14.01
C LEU A 444 -36.91 11.39 14.76
N PRO A 445 -37.03 11.48 16.11
CA PRO A 445 -36.17 12.33 16.90
C PRO A 445 -34.72 11.85 16.84
N VAL A 446 -33.80 12.80 16.73
CA VAL A 446 -32.36 12.56 16.75
C VAL A 446 -31.77 13.21 18.00
N ASP A 447 -31.26 12.39 18.91
CA ASP A 447 -30.58 12.86 20.13
C ASP A 447 -29.09 13.02 19.85
N THR A 448 -28.49 14.09 20.38
CA THR A 448 -27.02 14.24 20.42
C THR A 448 -26.50 13.51 21.65
N VAL A 449 -25.59 12.56 21.46
CA VAL A 449 -24.97 11.77 22.53
C VAL A 449 -23.63 12.39 22.94
N ASP A 450 -22.83 12.78 21.95
CA ASP A 450 -21.54 13.45 22.11
C ASP A 450 -21.31 14.40 20.91
N HIS A 451 -20.20 15.15 20.92
CA HIS A 451 -19.87 16.15 19.92
C HIS A 451 -19.81 15.64 18.48
N ARG A 452 -19.63 14.34 18.27
CA ARG A 452 -19.58 13.69 16.95
C ARG A 452 -20.55 12.51 16.83
N ASP A 453 -21.39 12.30 17.83
CA ASP A 453 -22.23 11.11 17.94
C ASP A 453 -23.70 11.50 18.14
N TRP A 454 -24.56 10.87 17.35
CA TRP A 454 -26.00 11.00 17.47
C TRP A 454 -26.67 9.64 17.61
N ARG A 455 -27.88 9.64 18.15
CA ARG A 455 -28.69 8.44 18.36
C ARG A 455 -30.11 8.67 17.89
N ILE A 456 -30.66 7.64 17.25
CA ILE A 456 -32.06 7.58 16.85
C ILE A 456 -32.66 6.36 17.54
N GLU A 457 -33.68 6.58 18.37
CA GLU A 457 -34.49 5.49 18.92
C GLU A 457 -35.47 5.00 17.83
N LEU A 458 -35.48 3.70 17.57
CA LEU A 458 -36.39 3.13 16.58
C LEU A 458 -37.72 2.75 17.23
N PRO A 459 -38.86 2.93 16.54
CA PRO A 459 -40.12 2.35 16.99
C PRO A 459 -40.06 0.82 16.93
N GLU A 460 -41.04 0.15 17.54
CA GLU A 460 -41.20 -1.30 17.33
C GLU A 460 -41.54 -1.55 15.84
N LEU A 461 -40.69 -2.35 15.18
CA LEU A 461 -40.82 -2.70 13.77
C LEU A 461 -41.07 -4.19 13.63
N ASP A 462 -41.81 -4.57 12.58
CA ASP A 462 -42.00 -5.96 12.22
C ASP A 462 -40.66 -6.56 11.75
N PRO A 463 -40.11 -7.59 12.44
CA PRO A 463 -38.82 -8.18 12.09
C PRO A 463 -38.83 -8.86 10.72
N ASP A 464 -40.00 -9.18 10.16
CA ASP A 464 -40.13 -9.88 8.88
C ASP A 464 -40.19 -8.90 7.68
N ILE A 465 -40.10 -7.59 7.92
CA ILE A 465 -40.16 -6.57 6.87
C ILE A 465 -38.90 -5.72 6.89
N THR A 466 -38.20 -5.68 5.74
CA THR A 466 -37.10 -4.75 5.52
C THR A 466 -37.65 -3.33 5.29
N VAL A 467 -37.21 -2.38 6.10
CA VAL A 467 -37.69 -0.98 6.04
C VAL A 467 -36.52 -0.03 5.80
N PRO A 468 -36.57 0.86 4.79
CA PRO A 468 -35.53 1.88 4.60
C PRO A 468 -35.69 3.02 5.61
N LEU A 469 -34.59 3.36 6.29
CA LEU A 469 -34.42 4.57 7.07
C LEU A 469 -33.64 5.58 6.22
N GLU A 470 -34.32 6.65 5.83
CA GLU A 470 -33.73 7.76 5.08
C GLU A 470 -33.05 8.73 6.04
N LEU A 471 -31.79 9.06 5.76
CA LEU A 471 -30.97 9.92 6.58
C LEU A 471 -30.46 11.09 5.74
N THR A 472 -30.67 12.31 6.22
CA THR A 472 -30.12 13.53 5.61
C THR A 472 -29.44 14.36 6.67
N ALA A 473 -28.35 15.05 6.30
CA ALA A 473 -27.66 15.95 7.22
C ALA A 473 -27.57 17.35 6.62
N THR A 474 -28.01 18.37 7.36
CA THR A 474 -27.72 19.77 7.01
C THR A 474 -26.46 20.19 7.74
N VAL A 475 -25.43 20.56 6.98
CA VAL A 475 -24.11 20.91 7.49
C VAL A 475 -23.78 22.35 7.13
N THR A 476 -23.26 23.11 8.09
CA THR A 476 -22.74 24.47 7.89
C THR A 476 -21.24 24.52 8.16
N LEU A 477 -20.42 24.59 7.12
CA LEU A 477 -18.96 24.69 7.22
C LEU A 477 -18.48 25.96 6.52
N GLU A 478 -17.56 26.70 7.16
CA GLU A 478 -16.95 27.91 6.59
C GLU A 478 -17.97 28.97 6.11
N GLY A 479 -19.17 28.98 6.72
CA GLY A 479 -20.27 29.89 6.36
C GLY A 479 -21.19 29.39 5.23
N GLU A 480 -20.86 28.27 4.59
CA GLU A 480 -21.70 27.63 3.58
C GLU A 480 -22.56 26.53 4.20
N THR A 481 -23.86 26.52 3.87
CA THR A 481 -24.78 25.45 4.29
C THR A 481 -25.07 24.53 3.12
N ARG A 482 -24.89 23.22 3.33
CA ARG A 482 -25.17 22.17 2.35
C ARG A 482 -25.99 21.04 2.98
N VAL A 483 -26.74 20.33 2.15
CA VAL A 483 -27.45 19.11 2.54
C VAL A 483 -26.64 17.94 2.03
N LEU A 484 -26.33 17.00 2.92
CA LEU A 484 -25.66 15.75 2.61
C LEU A 484 -26.71 14.65 2.53
N GLU A 485 -26.65 13.86 1.47
CA GLU A 485 -27.47 12.66 1.31
C GLU A 485 -26.70 11.49 1.91
N LEU A 486 -27.18 10.97 3.04
CA LEU A 486 -26.51 9.86 3.70
C LEU A 486 -27.00 8.53 3.11
N PRO A 487 -26.16 7.48 3.06
CA PRO A 487 -26.59 6.18 2.55
C PRO A 487 -27.84 5.67 3.28
N THR A 488 -28.83 5.21 2.51
CA THR A 488 -30.06 4.64 3.07
C THR A 488 -29.74 3.41 3.91
N LEU A 489 -30.19 3.42 5.16
CA LEU A 489 -29.99 2.30 6.08
C LEU A 489 -31.20 1.38 6.02
N HIS A 490 -31.01 0.13 5.61
CA HIS A 490 -32.07 -0.87 5.60
C HIS A 490 -32.15 -1.58 6.95
N LEU A 491 -33.24 -1.38 7.68
CA LEU A 491 -33.55 -2.09 8.92
C LEU A 491 -34.10 -3.48 8.58
N ASN A 492 -33.78 -4.49 9.38
CA ASN A 492 -34.18 -5.89 9.16
C ASN A 492 -33.77 -6.41 7.78
N ALA A 493 -32.52 -6.16 7.36
CA ALA A 493 -32.01 -6.58 6.06
C ALA A 493 -32.04 -8.12 5.86
N ASP A 494 -32.00 -8.89 6.95
CA ASP A 494 -32.09 -10.35 6.92
C ASP A 494 -33.51 -10.90 6.69
N ALA A 495 -34.55 -10.08 6.90
CA ALA A 495 -35.93 -10.48 6.67
C ALA A 495 -36.19 -10.90 5.21
N ALA A 496 -35.52 -10.24 4.27
CA ALA A 496 -35.54 -10.59 2.85
C ALA A 496 -34.94 -11.97 2.54
N ARG A 497 -34.08 -12.50 3.44
CA ARG A 497 -33.52 -13.86 3.31
C ARG A 497 -34.40 -14.94 3.95
N GLY A 498 -35.32 -14.56 4.84
CA GLY A 498 -36.22 -15.47 5.56
C GLY A 498 -37.50 -15.86 4.80
N VAL A 499 -37.97 -15.03 3.88
CA VAL A 499 -39.19 -15.28 3.10
C VAL A 499 -38.84 -15.66 1.66
N GLY A 500 -38.37 -16.90 1.46
CA GLY A 500 -38.05 -17.34 0.10
C GLY A 500 -37.28 -18.65 -0.09
N SER A 501 -37.26 -19.59 0.86
CA SER A 501 -36.84 -20.96 0.55
C SER A 501 -37.97 -21.71 -0.15
N VAL A 502 -38.29 -21.33 -1.39
CA VAL A 502 -38.98 -22.18 -2.34
C VAL A 502 -38.00 -22.45 -3.47
N ARG A 503 -37.38 -23.64 -3.41
CA ARG A 503 -36.86 -24.31 -4.60
C ARG A 503 -38.00 -24.40 -5.61
N LEU A 504 -37.81 -23.82 -6.78
CA LEU A 504 -38.45 -24.27 -8.00
C LEU A 504 -37.34 -24.65 -8.97
N ASP A 505 -37.03 -25.94 -8.95
CA ASP A 505 -36.31 -26.62 -10.01
C ASP A 505 -37.06 -26.47 -11.34
N ARG A 506 -36.32 -26.17 -12.41
CA ARG A 506 -36.44 -26.81 -13.74
C ARG A 506 -35.14 -26.51 -14.51
N GLU A 507 -34.14 -27.35 -14.31
CA GLU A 507 -33.78 -28.49 -15.17
C GLU A 507 -33.17 -28.12 -16.52
N GLY A 508 -31.89 -28.49 -16.64
CA GLY A 508 -31.12 -28.64 -17.86
C GLY A 508 -29.93 -29.55 -17.58
N LEU A 509 -30.23 -30.84 -17.42
CA LEU A 509 -29.33 -31.95 -17.11
C LEU A 509 -28.13 -32.05 -18.07
N SER A 510 -26.98 -32.39 -17.52
CA SER A 510 -26.10 -33.45 -18.02
C SER A 510 -25.18 -33.88 -16.88
N GLY A 511 -25.59 -34.94 -16.18
CA GLY A 511 -24.70 -35.68 -15.29
C GLY A 511 -24.14 -36.89 -16.03
N GLU A 512 -22.84 -37.11 -15.90
CA GLU A 512 -22.29 -38.45 -15.84
C GLU A 512 -21.24 -38.52 -14.72
N SER A 513 -21.62 -39.30 -13.70
CA SER A 513 -20.85 -40.02 -12.69
C SER A 513 -19.55 -40.67 -13.20
N LEU A 514 -18.52 -41.06 -12.44
CA LEU A 514 -18.24 -41.17 -11.00
C LEU A 514 -16.76 -41.62 -10.83
N GLN A 515 -16.08 -41.11 -9.79
CA GLN A 515 -15.18 -41.83 -8.85
C GLN A 515 -13.77 -42.32 -9.26
N PRO A 516 -12.91 -42.66 -8.27
CA PRO A 516 -11.76 -41.85 -7.87
C PRO A 516 -10.41 -42.53 -8.16
N ALA A 517 -9.33 -41.76 -8.24
CA ALA A 517 -7.98 -42.29 -8.14
C ALA A 517 -7.20 -41.49 -7.11
N ALA A 518 -6.92 -42.16 -6.00
CA ALA A 518 -5.87 -41.76 -5.08
C ALA A 518 -4.52 -41.99 -5.76
N SER A 519 -3.64 -41.01 -5.64
CA SER A 519 -2.20 -41.22 -5.68
C SER A 519 -1.56 -40.17 -4.79
N GLU A 520 -1.05 -40.65 -3.66
CA GLU A 520 -0.05 -39.99 -2.84
C GLU A 520 1.18 -39.70 -3.70
N GLU A 521 1.71 -38.48 -3.61
CA GLU A 521 3.13 -38.18 -3.80
C GLU A 521 3.43 -36.83 -3.09
N GLU A 522 4.09 -36.92 -1.93
CA GLU A 522 4.98 -35.88 -1.40
C GLU A 522 6.40 -36.16 -1.91
N PRO A 523 7.37 -35.24 -1.75
CA PRO A 523 7.34 -33.83 -2.12
C PRO A 523 8.49 -33.56 -3.10
N GLU A 524 8.28 -32.72 -4.13
CA GLU A 524 9.42 -32.21 -4.87
C GLU A 524 10.21 -31.22 -4.02
N ALA A 525 11.50 -31.52 -3.88
CA ALA A 525 12.46 -30.80 -3.10
C ALA A 525 12.86 -29.48 -3.76
N SER A 526 12.96 -28.45 -2.91
CA SER A 526 13.92 -27.35 -2.98
C SER A 526 13.93 -26.47 -4.23
N LEU A 527 12.90 -25.61 -4.31
CA LEU A 527 12.87 -24.39 -5.13
C LEU A 527 13.73 -23.23 -4.56
N ALA A 528 14.52 -23.48 -3.51
CA ALA A 528 15.27 -22.44 -2.79
C ALA A 528 16.71 -22.21 -3.30
N ASP A 529 17.17 -22.91 -4.35
CA ASP A 529 18.56 -22.79 -4.84
C ASP A 529 18.73 -21.86 -6.05
N ARG A 530 17.67 -21.18 -6.47
CA ARG A 530 17.75 -20.19 -7.56
C ARG A 530 16.81 -19.05 -7.23
N VAL A 531 17.24 -17.84 -7.55
CA VAL A 531 16.47 -16.59 -7.43
C VAL A 531 16.59 -15.94 -6.06
N GLY A 532 17.61 -15.11 -5.95
CA GLY A 532 17.23 -13.71 -5.98
C GLY A 532 18.37 -12.72 -5.91
N ASP A 533 18.24 -11.77 -6.82
CA ASP A 533 18.62 -10.39 -6.66
C ASP A 533 17.78 -9.64 -7.72
N ASN A 534 17.38 -8.40 -7.43
CA ASN A 534 16.99 -7.39 -8.44
C ASN A 534 15.52 -7.05 -8.76
N LEU A 535 14.53 -7.29 -7.89
CA LEU A 535 13.29 -6.48 -7.93
C LEU A 535 13.49 -5.03 -7.43
N SER A 536 14.71 -4.68 -7.06
CA SER A 536 15.05 -3.45 -6.35
C SER A 536 15.92 -2.48 -7.12
N ARG A 537 16.06 -2.62 -8.44
CA ARG A 537 16.88 -1.69 -9.23
C ARG A 537 16.13 -0.49 -9.81
N ILE A 538 14.83 -0.37 -9.57
CA ILE A 538 14.05 0.84 -9.92
C ILE A 538 13.90 1.81 -8.72
N ALA A 539 14.43 1.45 -7.54
CA ALA A 539 14.68 2.40 -6.47
C ALA A 539 16.03 2.09 -5.79
N ASN A 540 17.01 2.96 -6.01
CA ASN A 540 18.32 3.02 -5.34
C ASN A 540 19.38 1.96 -5.70
N THR A 541 19.89 1.90 -6.95
CA THR A 541 21.27 1.41 -7.18
C THR A 541 21.96 1.93 -8.45
N VAL A 542 22.17 3.24 -8.56
CA VAL A 542 23.38 3.75 -9.21
C VAL A 542 23.90 4.89 -8.32
N PRO A 543 25.15 4.83 -7.81
CA PRO A 543 25.69 5.92 -7.03
C PRO A 543 25.54 7.23 -7.80
N ARG A 544 24.90 8.22 -7.17
CA ARG A 544 24.65 9.58 -7.72
C ARG A 544 25.92 10.19 -8.35
N LEU A 545 27.10 9.77 -7.87
CA LEU A 545 28.43 10.19 -8.36
C LEU A 545 28.77 9.75 -9.80
N VAL A 546 28.21 8.63 -10.29
CA VAL A 546 28.52 8.10 -11.63
C VAL A 546 27.59 8.69 -12.70
N ARG A 547 26.37 9.10 -12.32
CA ARG A 547 25.37 9.68 -13.22
C ARG A 547 25.69 11.12 -13.65
N GLU A 548 26.37 11.88 -12.81
CA GLU A 548 26.67 13.29 -13.06
C GLU A 548 27.83 13.53 -14.07
N HIS A 549 28.56 12.47 -14.46
CA HIS A 549 29.76 12.59 -15.33
C HIS A 549 29.76 11.64 -16.53
N ARG A 550 28.60 11.12 -16.96
CA ARG A 550 28.52 10.22 -18.13
C ARG A 550 28.86 10.94 -19.44
N ASP A 551 28.64 12.25 -19.52
CA ASP A 551 28.89 13.08 -20.71
C ASP A 551 30.06 14.08 -20.57
N ASP A 552 30.79 14.09 -19.44
CA ASP A 552 31.95 14.99 -19.25
C ASP A 552 33.29 14.22 -19.22
N PRO A 553 34.14 14.31 -20.27
CA PRO A 553 35.46 13.66 -20.28
C PRO A 553 36.40 14.16 -19.18
N ALA A 554 36.16 15.33 -18.57
CA ALA A 554 36.94 15.82 -17.43
C ALA A 554 36.62 15.08 -16.11
N GLY A 555 35.39 14.58 -15.95
CA GLY A 555 34.95 13.81 -14.78
C GLY A 555 35.66 12.49 -14.60
N TRP A 556 35.80 11.75 -15.71
CA TRP A 556 36.54 10.50 -15.75
C TRP A 556 38.01 10.68 -15.39
N MET A 557 38.63 11.80 -15.78
CA MET A 557 40.00 12.13 -15.38
C MET A 557 40.11 12.40 -13.86
N ALA A 558 39.14 13.08 -13.25
CA ALA A 558 39.15 13.32 -11.80
C ALA A 558 39.01 12.01 -11.00
N ILE A 559 38.10 11.12 -11.42
CA ILE A 559 37.89 9.81 -10.80
C ILE A 559 39.13 8.92 -10.95
N ALA A 560 39.72 8.86 -12.15
CA ALA A 560 40.95 8.10 -12.40
C ALA A 560 42.11 8.63 -11.54
N THR A 561 42.23 9.95 -11.39
CA THR A 561 43.27 10.57 -10.56
C THR A 561 43.08 10.26 -9.08
N GLY A 562 41.82 10.25 -8.60
CA GLY A 562 41.47 9.85 -7.24
C GLY A 562 41.81 8.40 -6.93
N VAL A 563 41.49 7.46 -7.83
CA VAL A 563 41.83 6.04 -7.69
C VAL A 563 43.35 5.83 -7.67
N ILE A 564 44.10 6.55 -8.51
CA ILE A 564 45.57 6.51 -8.51
C ILE A 564 46.14 7.02 -7.19
N LEU A 565 45.60 8.10 -6.62
CA LEU A 565 46.00 8.64 -5.32
C LEU A 565 45.74 7.64 -4.18
N ILE A 566 44.61 6.96 -4.19
CA ILE A 566 44.26 5.92 -3.20
C ILE A 566 45.23 4.73 -3.32
N LEU A 567 45.55 4.29 -4.54
CA LEU A 567 46.52 3.22 -4.78
C LEU A 567 47.93 3.62 -4.30
N ILE A 568 48.34 4.87 -4.51
CA ILE A 568 49.62 5.39 -4.00
C ILE A 568 49.65 5.38 -2.47
N VAL A 569 48.57 5.80 -1.81
CA VAL A 569 48.46 5.79 -0.33
C VAL A 569 48.48 4.36 0.23
N LEU A 570 47.81 3.41 -0.43
CA LEU A 570 47.83 2.00 -0.07
C LEU A 570 49.22 1.36 -0.24
N LEU A 571 49.92 1.69 -1.33
CA LEU A 571 51.31 1.28 -1.56
C LEU A 571 52.26 1.86 -0.51
N TRP A 572 52.05 3.12 -0.11
CA TRP A 572 52.82 3.77 0.94
C TRP A 572 52.60 3.13 2.31
N ARG A 573 51.34 2.82 2.65
CA ARG A 573 50.97 2.10 3.89
C ARG A 573 51.56 0.69 3.92
N ARG A 574 51.54 -0.05 2.80
CA ARG A 574 52.19 -1.36 2.70
C ARG A 574 53.71 -1.28 2.87
N ARG A 575 54.37 -0.26 2.31
CA ARG A 575 55.82 -0.02 2.51
C ARG A 575 56.16 0.37 3.96
N ALA A 576 55.31 1.16 4.61
CA ALA A 576 55.49 1.54 6.01
C ALA A 576 55.31 0.34 6.97
N ALA A 577 54.38 -0.58 6.67
CA ALA A 577 54.19 -1.82 7.41
C ALA A 577 55.39 -2.78 7.28
N TYR A 578 56.02 -2.84 6.10
CA TYR A 578 57.22 -3.67 5.87
C TYR A 578 58.46 -3.17 6.64
N ARG A 579 58.58 -1.87 6.91
CA ARG A 579 59.71 -1.32 7.68
C ARG A 579 59.62 -1.54 9.20
N ARG A 580 58.47 -2.02 9.72
CA ARG A 580 58.29 -2.29 11.16
C ARG A 580 58.59 -3.73 11.59
N ARG A 581 59.05 -4.60 10.68
CA ARG A 581 59.55 -5.94 11.00
C ARG A 581 61.06 -6.03 10.74
N ARG A 582 61.86 -5.46 11.64
CA ARG A 582 63.23 -5.92 11.87
C ARG A 582 63.25 -6.68 13.20
N PRO A 583 63.82 -7.90 13.26
CA PRO A 583 63.85 -8.68 14.49
C PRO A 583 64.82 -8.01 15.48
N ARG A 584 64.37 -7.92 16.74
CA ARG A 584 65.15 -7.44 17.88
C ARG A 584 66.05 -8.60 18.33
N GLU A 585 67.36 -8.44 18.20
CA GLU A 585 68.34 -9.35 18.81
C GLU A 585 68.20 -9.27 20.33
N GLU A 586 68.02 -10.42 20.97
CA GLU A 586 68.17 -10.58 22.42
C GLU A 586 69.66 -10.76 22.74
N PRO A 587 70.22 -10.05 23.73
CA PRO A 587 71.58 -10.32 24.18
C PRO A 587 71.58 -11.51 25.15
N HIS A 588 72.48 -12.46 24.91
CA HIS A 588 72.91 -13.44 25.91
C HIS A 588 73.47 -12.72 27.15
N VAL A 589 72.90 -13.00 28.33
CA VAL A 589 73.44 -13.81 29.44
C VAL A 589 72.39 -13.83 30.56
#